data_AF-A0A2E8Q853-F1
#
_entry.id   AF-A0A2E8Q853-F1
#
_cell.length_a   1.000
_cell.length_b   1.000
_cell.length_c   1.000
_cell.angle_alpha   90.00
_cell.angle_beta   90.00
_cell.angle_gamma   90.00
#
_symmetry.space_group_name_H-M   'P 1'
#
loop_
_entity.id
_entity.type
_entity.pdbx_description
1 polymer ?
#
loop_
_entity_poly.entity_id
_entity_poly.type
_entity_poly.pdbx_seq_one_letter_code
_entity_poly.pdbx_strand_id
1 'polypeptide(L)'
;MDIEGIAKAQRLLDQPILQAGTKEVGNNINGPSLLETPKWLPNCLGRYYLYFGHHFGQNIKMAFSNNLTGPWKIYKGGVLDLKETPFTHERPNVKQPKWAMGKGVDGLYPHIASPDVHINELDKSLEMFFHGLDHDGEQRSLCAVSNDGLTWRVRSKRINQTYLRLFQYKHNKYALGWGGQILKKNSSGIFEMGPWSFGNQGHRHAGVLVRGDKLHIVWTRIGDAPEQILYSTIDMSHPWQEWHATIAQVILKPKFDWEGANLPISTSSIGGLAKQEHALRDPFLFEQNDVVYMVYTGGGETSIGIVKLFLKI
;
A
#
# COMPACT_ATOMS: atom_id res chain seq x y z
N MET A 1 13.20 30.67 8.97
CA MET A 1 11.85 31.00 8.48
C MET A 1 11.15 29.66 8.31
N ASP A 2 10.46 29.21 9.36
CA ASP A 2 9.82 27.89 9.36
C ASP A 2 8.74 27.88 8.29
N ILE A 3 8.95 27.13 7.22
CA ILE A 3 7.92 26.86 6.23
C ILE A 3 6.89 26.02 6.98
N GLU A 4 5.82 26.64 7.46
CA GLU A 4 4.69 25.92 8.02
C GLU A 4 4.19 24.92 6.97
N GLY A 5 4.46 23.64 7.21
CA GLY A 5 4.12 22.55 6.31
C GLY A 5 2.65 22.54 5.86
N ILE A 6 2.43 22.19 4.60
CA ILE A 6 1.10 21.97 4.01
C ILE A 6 0.44 20.68 4.54
N ALA A 7 1.23 19.77 5.12
CA ALA A 7 0.76 18.62 5.88
C ALA A 7 1.60 18.37 7.14
N LYS A 8 0.97 17.79 8.16
CA LYS A 8 1.60 17.32 9.41
C LYS A 8 1.04 15.96 9.82
N ALA A 9 1.89 15.11 10.40
CA ALA A 9 1.52 13.79 10.92
C ALA A 9 1.75 13.71 12.43
N GLN A 10 0.77 13.20 13.17
CA GLN A 10 0.84 12.97 14.62
C GLN A 10 0.58 11.50 14.93
N ARG A 11 1.58 10.79 15.46
CA ARG A 11 1.41 9.42 15.94
C ARG A 11 0.35 9.36 17.04
N LEU A 12 -0.53 8.37 16.94
CA LEU A 12 -1.54 8.11 17.97
C LEU A 12 -0.98 7.29 19.13
N LEU A 13 0.11 6.55 18.89
CA LEU A 13 0.76 5.64 19.82
C LEU A 13 2.29 5.79 19.70
N ASP A 14 3.01 5.42 20.75
CA ASP A 14 4.46 5.24 20.77
C ASP A 14 4.90 3.80 20.47
N GLN A 15 3.94 2.91 20.25
CA GLN A 15 4.12 1.50 19.89
C GLN A 15 3.36 1.16 18.59
N PRO A 16 3.73 0.09 17.87
CA PRO A 16 3.04 -0.29 16.65
C PRO A 16 1.65 -0.87 16.96
N ILE A 17 0.71 -0.73 16.01
CA ILE A 17 -0.61 -1.38 16.09
C ILE A 17 -0.56 -2.86 15.72
N LEU A 18 0.44 -3.26 14.91
CA LEU A 18 0.77 -4.64 14.57
C LEU A 18 2.27 -4.79 14.41
N GLN A 19 2.81 -5.93 14.84
CA GLN A 19 4.23 -6.24 14.83
C GLN A 19 4.47 -7.60 14.17
N ALA A 20 5.49 -7.70 13.32
CA ALA A 20 5.96 -8.97 12.78
C ALA A 20 6.68 -9.80 13.87
N GLY A 21 6.81 -11.10 13.65
CA GLY A 21 7.50 -12.06 14.53
C GLY A 21 6.58 -13.07 15.20
N THR A 22 5.26 -12.92 15.08
CA THR A 22 4.29 -13.94 15.51
C THR A 22 4.15 -15.03 14.45
N LYS A 23 3.63 -16.21 14.84
CA LYS A 23 3.37 -17.31 13.91
C LYS A 23 2.37 -16.90 12.82
N GLU A 24 1.37 -16.11 13.19
CA GLU A 24 0.29 -15.68 12.30
C GLU A 24 0.74 -14.60 11.31
N VAL A 25 1.58 -13.66 11.74
CA VAL A 25 2.08 -12.56 10.90
C VAL A 25 3.30 -12.98 10.07
N GLY A 26 4.19 -13.80 10.61
CA GLY A 26 5.50 -14.07 9.99
C GLY A 26 6.51 -12.98 10.32
N ASN A 27 7.67 -12.98 9.66
CA ASN A 27 8.80 -12.09 9.94
C ASN A 27 8.80 -10.77 9.15
N ASN A 28 7.81 -10.55 8.28
CA ASN A 28 7.63 -9.32 7.51
C ASN A 28 6.14 -8.95 7.46
N ILE A 29 5.87 -7.65 7.42
CA ILE A 29 4.52 -7.09 7.32
C ILE A 29 4.58 -5.83 6.46
N ASN A 30 3.81 -5.81 5.36
CA ASN A 30 3.85 -4.68 4.42
C ASN A 30 2.51 -4.36 3.74
N GLY A 31 2.49 -3.23 3.03
CA GLY A 31 1.37 -2.82 2.20
C GLY A 31 0.00 -2.81 2.91
N PRO A 32 -0.17 -2.10 4.04
CA PRO A 32 -1.43 -2.05 4.73
C PRO A 32 -2.53 -1.43 3.87
N SER A 33 -3.76 -1.89 4.07
CA SER A 33 -5.00 -1.31 3.57
C SER A 33 -6.08 -1.42 4.65
N LEU A 34 -6.59 -0.28 5.08
CA LEU A 34 -7.49 -0.13 6.21
C LEU A 34 -8.88 0.33 5.73
N LEU A 35 -9.93 -0.33 6.21
CA LEU A 35 -11.30 0.13 6.00
C LEU A 35 -12.14 -0.02 7.27
N GLU A 36 -13.14 0.85 7.41
CA GLU A 36 -14.26 0.63 8.34
C GLU A 36 -15.26 -0.30 7.65
N THR A 37 -15.68 -1.37 8.35
CA THR A 37 -16.58 -2.37 7.78
C THR A 37 -17.93 -1.72 7.44
N PRO A 38 -18.41 -1.85 6.19
CA PRO A 38 -19.69 -1.24 5.82
C PRO A 38 -20.85 -1.96 6.50
N LYS A 39 -21.95 -1.24 6.73
CA LYS A 39 -23.13 -1.77 7.46
C LYS A 39 -23.76 -3.01 6.83
N TRP A 40 -23.59 -3.19 5.52
CA TRP A 40 -24.13 -4.34 4.79
C TRP A 40 -23.24 -5.57 4.88
N LEU A 41 -22.01 -5.46 5.38
CA LEU A 41 -21.09 -6.58 5.48
C LEU A 41 -21.62 -7.59 6.52
N PRO A 42 -21.80 -8.87 6.16
CA PRO A 42 -22.33 -9.86 7.09
C PRO A 42 -21.27 -10.28 8.11
N ASN A 43 -21.72 -10.64 9.32
CA ASN A 43 -20.89 -11.29 10.35
C ASN A 43 -19.55 -10.58 10.64
N CYS A 44 -19.56 -9.24 10.69
CA CYS A 44 -18.36 -8.44 10.94
C CYS A 44 -17.60 -8.91 12.19
N LEU A 45 -16.30 -9.17 12.03
CA LEU A 45 -15.43 -9.57 13.15
C LEU A 45 -15.03 -8.37 14.04
N GLY A 46 -15.11 -7.16 13.50
CA GLY A 46 -14.86 -5.90 14.19
C GLY A 46 -15.25 -4.72 13.31
N ARG A 47 -15.21 -3.50 13.86
CA ARG A 47 -15.52 -2.26 13.15
C ARG A 47 -14.53 -1.94 12.02
N TYR A 48 -13.28 -2.36 12.14
CA TYR A 48 -12.22 -2.07 11.18
C TYR A 48 -11.52 -3.36 10.75
N TYR A 49 -11.27 -3.46 9.44
CA TYR A 49 -10.43 -4.49 8.84
C TYR A 49 -9.15 -3.84 8.30
N LEU A 50 -8.01 -4.48 8.60
CA LEU A 50 -6.68 -4.10 8.14
C LEU A 50 -6.07 -5.27 7.37
N TYR A 51 -6.01 -5.15 6.06
CA TYR A 51 -5.37 -6.11 5.16
C TYR A 51 -3.90 -5.75 4.99
N PHE A 52 -3.03 -6.74 4.90
CA PHE A 52 -1.60 -6.53 4.69
C PHE A 52 -0.97 -7.75 4.04
N GLY A 53 0.16 -7.51 3.38
CA GLY A 53 0.99 -8.54 2.78
C GLY A 53 2.21 -8.88 3.60
N HIS A 54 3.01 -9.75 3.02
CA HIS A 54 4.37 -10.04 3.40
C HIS A 54 5.18 -10.00 2.11
N HIS A 55 6.34 -9.35 2.11
CA HIS A 55 7.09 -9.11 0.87
C HIS A 55 7.38 -10.39 0.08
N PHE A 56 7.74 -11.47 0.79
CA PHE A 56 7.96 -12.81 0.24
C PHE A 56 6.80 -13.78 0.53
N GLY A 57 5.61 -13.25 0.81
CA GLY A 57 4.48 -13.99 1.36
C GLY A 57 3.66 -14.72 0.30
N GLN A 58 3.06 -15.84 0.71
CA GLN A 58 2.12 -16.61 -0.11
C GLN A 58 0.65 -16.31 0.20
N ASN A 59 0.36 -15.37 1.12
CA ASN A 59 -1.02 -15.00 1.41
C ASN A 59 -1.15 -13.52 1.76
N ILE A 60 -2.33 -12.97 1.44
CA ILE A 60 -2.81 -11.72 2.02
C ILE A 60 -3.41 -12.03 3.39
N LYS A 61 -2.96 -11.29 4.39
CA LYS A 61 -3.40 -11.42 5.78
C LYS A 61 -4.40 -10.31 6.11
N MET A 62 -5.17 -10.54 7.16
CA MET A 62 -6.13 -9.57 7.68
C MET A 62 -6.10 -9.57 9.21
N ALA A 63 -6.19 -8.38 9.79
CA ALA A 63 -6.46 -8.19 11.20
C ALA A 63 -7.72 -7.35 11.38
N PHE A 64 -8.42 -7.53 12.50
CA PHE A 64 -9.64 -6.79 12.82
C PHE A 64 -9.59 -6.17 14.23
N SER A 65 -10.27 -5.04 14.38
CA SER A 65 -10.43 -4.36 15.68
C SER A 65 -11.72 -3.54 15.71
N ASN A 66 -12.16 -3.19 16.92
CA ASN A 66 -13.21 -2.18 17.13
C ASN A 66 -12.64 -0.76 17.30
N ASN A 67 -11.32 -0.61 17.43
CA ASN A 67 -10.64 0.66 17.64
C ASN A 67 -9.42 0.76 16.71
N LEU A 68 -9.20 1.93 16.11
CA LEU A 68 -8.04 2.17 15.22
C LEU A 68 -6.69 1.95 15.91
N THR A 69 -6.60 2.25 17.21
CA THR A 69 -5.41 2.05 18.05
C THR A 69 -5.29 0.63 18.61
N GLY A 70 -6.21 -0.27 18.24
CA GLY A 70 -6.24 -1.65 18.69
C GLY A 70 -6.94 -1.87 20.05
N PRO A 71 -6.80 -3.06 20.66
CA PRO A 71 -5.96 -4.17 20.17
C PRO A 71 -6.47 -4.75 18.86
N TRP A 72 -5.55 -5.19 18.00
CA TRP A 72 -5.85 -5.84 16.73
C TRP A 72 -5.74 -7.36 16.86
N LYS A 73 -6.72 -8.09 16.34
CA LYS A 73 -6.73 -9.56 16.31
C LYS A 73 -6.43 -10.05 14.89
N ILE A 74 -5.48 -10.98 14.75
CA ILE A 74 -5.15 -11.56 13.44
C ILE A 74 -6.20 -12.60 13.06
N TYR A 75 -6.71 -12.50 11.82
CA TYR A 75 -7.52 -13.55 11.22
C TYR A 75 -6.62 -14.72 10.79
N LYS A 76 -6.87 -15.89 11.38
CA LYS A 76 -6.01 -17.06 11.22
C LYS A 76 -6.03 -17.57 9.77
N GLY A 77 -4.83 -17.81 9.21
CA GLY A 77 -4.67 -18.39 7.86
C GLY A 77 -4.60 -17.36 6.72
N GLY A 78 -4.99 -16.11 6.95
CA GLY A 78 -5.12 -15.11 5.90
C GLY A 78 -6.46 -15.21 5.17
N VAL A 79 -6.65 -14.37 4.15
CA VAL A 79 -7.92 -14.21 3.41
C VAL A 79 -7.80 -14.54 1.93
N LEU A 80 -6.58 -14.65 1.40
CA LEU A 80 -6.31 -15.02 0.01
C LEU A 80 -4.93 -15.66 -0.08
N ASP A 81 -4.86 -16.88 -0.61
CA ASP A 81 -3.61 -17.61 -0.84
C ASP A 81 -3.16 -17.51 -2.31
N LEU A 82 -1.84 -17.51 -2.54
CA LEU A 82 -1.22 -17.51 -3.86
C LEU A 82 -1.78 -18.64 -4.75
N LYS A 83 -2.06 -19.80 -4.15
CA LYS A 83 -2.64 -20.97 -4.84
C LYS A 83 -4.03 -20.72 -5.43
N GLU A 84 -4.74 -19.72 -4.90
CA GLU A 84 -6.07 -19.31 -5.39
C GLU A 84 -5.97 -18.30 -6.55
N THR A 85 -4.75 -17.97 -6.99
CA THR A 85 -4.48 -16.97 -8.03
C THR A 85 -3.85 -17.61 -9.27
N PRO A 86 -3.99 -17.00 -10.46
CA PRO A 86 -3.34 -17.46 -11.69
C PRO A 86 -1.86 -17.07 -11.81
N PHE A 87 -1.28 -16.45 -10.77
CA PHE A 87 0.16 -16.16 -10.71
C PHE A 87 0.98 -17.45 -10.67
N THR A 88 2.29 -17.32 -10.85
CA THR A 88 3.17 -18.47 -10.77
C THR A 88 3.26 -18.97 -9.33
N HIS A 89 3.30 -20.30 -9.14
CA HIS A 89 3.39 -20.93 -7.81
C HIS A 89 4.81 -21.46 -7.53
N GLU A 90 5.66 -21.48 -8.55
CA GLU A 90 7.05 -21.93 -8.50
C GLU A 90 7.95 -20.88 -9.13
N ARG A 91 9.23 -20.87 -8.75
CA ARG A 91 10.21 -19.92 -9.32
C ARG A 91 10.27 -20.09 -10.84
N PRO A 92 9.90 -19.08 -11.66
CA PRO A 92 9.87 -19.22 -13.11
C PRO A 92 11.29 -19.40 -13.68
N ASN A 93 11.39 -20.19 -14.74
CA ASN A 93 12.66 -20.42 -15.45
C ASN A 93 12.93 -19.31 -16.49
N VAL A 94 13.10 -18.09 -15.99
CA VAL A 94 13.38 -16.88 -16.78
C VAL A 94 14.62 -16.16 -16.25
N LYS A 95 15.10 -15.16 -17.00
CA LYS A 95 16.28 -14.38 -16.61
C LYS A 95 15.97 -13.54 -15.36
N GLN A 96 16.89 -13.52 -14.40
CA GLN A 96 16.81 -12.65 -13.22
C GLN A 96 16.70 -11.18 -13.62
N PRO A 97 15.87 -10.38 -12.93
CA PRO A 97 15.80 -8.95 -13.18
C PRO A 97 17.13 -8.28 -12.80
N LYS A 98 17.48 -7.21 -13.52
CA LYS A 98 18.79 -6.52 -13.37
C LYS A 98 19.07 -6.07 -11.93
N TRP A 99 18.05 -5.57 -11.23
CA TRP A 99 18.18 -5.13 -9.83
C TRP A 99 18.56 -6.28 -8.88
N ALA A 100 18.04 -7.49 -9.13
CA ALA A 100 18.32 -8.66 -8.30
C ALA A 100 19.72 -9.20 -8.56
N MET A 101 20.13 -9.27 -9.84
CA MET A 101 21.50 -9.62 -10.22
C MET A 101 22.54 -8.69 -9.58
N GLY A 102 22.29 -7.37 -9.62
CA GLY A 102 23.19 -6.39 -9.01
C GLY A 102 23.35 -6.51 -7.49
N LYS A 103 22.41 -7.21 -6.82
CA LYS A 103 22.43 -7.47 -5.38
C LYS A 103 22.84 -8.90 -5.02
N GLY A 104 23.01 -9.79 -6.01
CA GLY A 104 23.25 -11.21 -5.75
C GLY A 104 22.08 -11.91 -5.03
N VAL A 105 20.85 -11.45 -5.24
CA VAL A 105 19.63 -12.04 -4.64
C VAL A 105 18.73 -12.65 -5.70
N ASP A 106 17.78 -13.49 -5.29
CA ASP A 106 16.73 -14.00 -6.17
C ASP A 106 15.56 -13.02 -6.23
N GLY A 107 15.25 -12.52 -7.44
CA GLY A 107 14.11 -11.63 -7.68
C GLY A 107 12.87 -12.35 -8.20
N LEU A 108 12.95 -13.66 -8.43
CA LEU A 108 11.91 -14.47 -9.07
C LEU A 108 11.18 -15.38 -8.07
N TYR A 109 10.95 -14.90 -6.85
CA TYR A 109 10.17 -15.64 -5.85
C TYR A 109 8.65 -15.45 -6.08
N PRO A 110 7.88 -16.55 -6.18
CA PRO A 110 6.42 -16.49 -6.19
C PRO A 110 5.87 -15.81 -4.94
N HIS A 111 5.01 -14.81 -5.11
CA HIS A 111 4.38 -14.09 -4.00
C HIS A 111 3.10 -13.38 -4.45
N ILE A 112 2.30 -13.00 -3.45
CA ILE A 112 1.26 -11.97 -3.56
C ILE A 112 1.38 -10.97 -2.41
N ALA A 113 1.24 -9.67 -2.69
CA ALA A 113 1.47 -8.62 -1.70
C ALA A 113 0.76 -7.29 -2.01
N SER A 114 0.91 -6.36 -1.06
CA SER A 114 0.44 -4.97 -1.11
C SER A 114 -1.03 -4.81 -1.52
N PRO A 115 -1.97 -5.35 -0.71
CA PRO A 115 -3.39 -5.21 -0.97
C PRO A 115 -3.83 -3.75 -0.91
N ASP A 116 -4.84 -3.43 -1.71
CA ASP A 116 -5.55 -2.16 -1.75
C ASP A 116 -7.05 -2.45 -1.84
N VAL A 117 -7.74 -2.37 -0.71
CA VAL A 117 -9.13 -2.79 -0.56
C VAL A 117 -10.08 -1.60 -0.59
N HIS A 118 -11.12 -1.72 -1.39
CA HIS A 118 -12.12 -0.68 -1.65
C HIS A 118 -13.53 -1.21 -1.40
N ILE A 119 -14.38 -0.36 -0.88
CA ILE A 119 -15.81 -0.63 -0.71
C ILE A 119 -16.54 -0.23 -1.99
N ASN A 120 -17.34 -1.14 -2.53
CA ASN A 120 -18.30 -0.87 -3.58
C ASN A 120 -19.71 -0.88 -2.99
N GLU A 121 -20.21 0.32 -2.68
CA GLU A 121 -21.53 0.52 -2.06
C GLU A 121 -22.69 0.14 -2.96
N LEU A 122 -22.54 0.24 -4.28
CA LEU A 122 -23.61 -0.07 -5.24
C LEU A 122 -23.86 -1.58 -5.28
N ASP A 123 -22.79 -2.36 -5.40
CA ASP A 123 -22.88 -3.82 -5.50
C ASP A 123 -22.86 -4.52 -4.13
N LYS A 124 -22.71 -3.75 -3.04
CA LYS A 124 -22.50 -4.26 -1.68
C LYS A 124 -21.42 -5.34 -1.64
N SER A 125 -20.27 -4.98 -2.20
CA SER A 125 -19.10 -5.86 -2.29
C SER A 125 -17.82 -5.09 -1.99
N LEU A 126 -16.74 -5.82 -1.74
CA LEU A 126 -15.39 -5.31 -1.58
C LEU A 126 -14.57 -5.69 -2.82
N GLU A 127 -13.69 -4.79 -3.26
CA GLU A 127 -12.69 -5.06 -4.30
C GLU A 127 -11.28 -4.92 -3.71
N MET A 128 -10.44 -5.94 -3.86
CA MET A 128 -9.03 -5.92 -3.48
C MET A 128 -8.18 -5.90 -4.74
N PHE A 129 -7.24 -4.96 -4.81
CA PHE A 129 -6.18 -4.94 -5.81
C PHE A 129 -4.87 -5.33 -5.15
N PHE A 130 -4.16 -6.30 -5.71
CA PHE A 130 -2.92 -6.83 -5.15
C PHE A 130 -2.00 -7.24 -6.29
N HIS A 131 -0.69 -7.27 -6.04
CA HIS A 131 0.28 -7.70 -7.04
C HIS A 131 0.88 -9.07 -6.71
N GLY A 132 1.44 -9.71 -7.73
CA GLY A 132 2.19 -10.94 -7.61
C GLY A 132 3.11 -11.18 -8.81
N LEU A 133 3.97 -12.19 -8.71
CA LEU A 133 4.89 -12.59 -9.76
C LEU A 133 4.18 -13.47 -10.79
N ASP A 134 4.26 -13.11 -12.07
CA ASP A 134 3.69 -13.91 -13.17
C ASP A 134 4.72 -14.88 -13.76
N HIS A 135 4.26 -15.78 -14.64
CA HIS A 135 5.07 -16.88 -15.18
C HIS A 135 6.25 -16.43 -16.04
N ASP A 136 6.21 -15.22 -16.58
CA ASP A 136 7.30 -14.61 -17.35
C ASP A 136 8.29 -13.82 -16.48
N GLY A 137 8.13 -13.84 -15.16
CA GLY A 137 8.98 -13.14 -14.20
C GLY A 137 8.64 -11.67 -13.99
N GLU A 138 7.60 -11.16 -14.66
CA GLU A 138 7.11 -9.80 -14.45
C GLU A 138 6.12 -9.77 -13.28
N GLN A 139 6.15 -8.69 -12.51
CA GLN A 139 5.14 -8.47 -11.48
C GLN A 139 3.95 -7.71 -12.07
N ARG A 140 2.74 -8.20 -11.79
CA ARG A 140 1.48 -7.61 -12.26
C ARG A 140 0.46 -7.57 -11.14
N SER A 141 -0.58 -6.77 -11.30
CA SER A 141 -1.72 -6.75 -10.36
C SER A 141 -2.93 -7.50 -10.88
N LEU A 142 -3.71 -8.03 -9.95
CA LEU A 142 -5.04 -8.59 -10.17
C LEU A 142 -6.06 -7.90 -9.27
N CYS A 143 -7.33 -8.16 -9.55
CA CYS A 143 -8.46 -7.74 -8.74
C CYS A 143 -9.15 -8.99 -8.17
N ALA A 144 -9.46 -8.99 -6.88
CA ALA A 144 -10.36 -9.95 -6.27
C ALA A 144 -11.61 -9.24 -5.71
N VAL A 145 -12.71 -9.97 -5.61
CA VAL A 145 -13.97 -9.46 -5.05
C VAL A 145 -14.46 -10.32 -3.89
N SER A 146 -15.09 -9.69 -2.92
CA SER A 146 -15.62 -10.36 -1.73
C SER A 146 -16.93 -9.73 -1.27
N ASN A 147 -17.81 -10.52 -0.65
CA ASN A 147 -19.05 -10.06 -0.05
C ASN A 147 -19.01 -10.09 1.49
N ASP A 148 -17.95 -10.63 2.10
CA ASP A 148 -17.78 -10.79 3.55
C ASP A 148 -16.43 -10.24 4.06
N GLY A 149 -15.51 -9.88 3.15
CA GLY A 149 -14.16 -9.43 3.46
C GLY A 149 -13.20 -10.55 3.89
N LEU A 150 -13.64 -11.80 3.89
CA LEU A 150 -12.89 -12.97 4.35
C LEU A 150 -12.62 -13.94 3.20
N THR A 151 -13.59 -14.13 2.33
CA THR A 151 -13.54 -15.03 1.17
C THR A 151 -13.45 -14.21 -0.10
N TRP A 152 -12.43 -14.46 -0.93
CA TRP A 152 -12.12 -13.64 -2.09
C TRP A 152 -12.14 -14.44 -3.40
N ARG A 153 -12.84 -13.91 -4.41
CA ARG A 153 -12.83 -14.46 -5.77
C ARG A 153 -11.95 -13.63 -6.68
N VAL A 154 -10.86 -14.22 -7.16
CA VAL A 154 -9.90 -13.58 -8.06
C VAL A 154 -10.47 -13.44 -9.48
N ARG A 155 -10.29 -12.27 -10.09
CA ARG A 155 -10.51 -12.01 -11.51
C ARG A 155 -9.16 -12.16 -12.23
N SER A 156 -9.12 -12.95 -13.31
CA SER A 156 -7.88 -13.34 -14.01
C SER A 156 -7.28 -12.28 -14.94
N LYS A 157 -7.94 -11.12 -15.06
CA LYS A 157 -7.49 -10.03 -15.93
C LYS A 157 -6.34 -9.27 -15.27
N ARG A 158 -5.16 -9.37 -15.86
CA ARG A 158 -3.94 -8.69 -15.40
C ARG A 158 -4.04 -7.18 -15.60
N ILE A 159 -3.44 -6.45 -14.66
CA ILE A 159 -3.11 -5.04 -14.76
C ILE A 159 -1.57 -4.98 -14.78
N ASN A 160 -0.99 -4.42 -15.84
CA ASN A 160 0.46 -4.37 -16.05
C ASN A 160 1.14 -3.27 -15.21
N GLN A 161 0.87 -3.27 -13.90
CA GLN A 161 1.42 -2.34 -12.91
C GLN A 161 1.31 -2.97 -11.51
N THR A 162 2.10 -2.48 -10.55
CA THR A 162 2.19 -2.95 -9.16
C THR A 162 1.96 -1.82 -8.15
N TYR A 163 1.80 -2.17 -6.87
CA TYR A 163 1.59 -1.22 -5.76
C TYR A 163 0.45 -0.22 -6.02
N LEU A 164 -0.65 -0.71 -6.60
CA LEU A 164 -1.77 0.13 -7.00
C LEU A 164 -2.46 0.76 -5.78
N ARG A 165 -2.72 2.06 -5.86
CA ARG A 165 -3.64 2.80 -5.00
C ARG A 165 -4.77 3.38 -5.83
N LEU A 166 -5.95 2.80 -5.71
CA LEU A 166 -7.11 3.25 -6.47
C LEU A 166 -7.77 4.45 -5.81
N PHE A 167 -8.38 5.28 -6.65
CA PHE A 167 -9.19 6.41 -6.19
C PHE A 167 -10.29 6.71 -7.20
N GLN A 168 -11.41 7.24 -6.71
CA GLN A 168 -12.50 7.73 -7.54
C GLN A 168 -12.37 9.25 -7.67
N TYR A 169 -12.43 9.75 -8.90
CA TYR A 169 -12.50 11.19 -9.15
C TYR A 169 -13.53 11.48 -10.23
N LYS A 170 -14.52 12.32 -9.90
CA LYS A 170 -15.73 12.54 -10.70
C LYS A 170 -16.35 11.17 -11.06
N HIS A 171 -16.61 10.90 -12.34
CA HIS A 171 -17.22 9.65 -12.80
C HIS A 171 -16.21 8.56 -13.19
N ASN A 172 -14.91 8.76 -12.95
CA ASN A 172 -13.87 7.83 -13.40
C ASN A 172 -13.11 7.21 -12.22
N LYS A 173 -12.74 5.94 -12.39
CA LYS A 173 -11.87 5.23 -11.46
C LYS A 173 -10.43 5.30 -11.97
N TYR A 174 -9.52 5.73 -11.11
CA TYR A 174 -8.09 5.85 -11.39
C TYR A 174 -7.28 4.95 -10.46
N ALA A 175 -6.01 4.78 -10.78
CA ALA A 175 -5.02 4.20 -9.88
C ALA A 175 -3.69 4.96 -9.99
N LEU A 176 -2.98 5.05 -8.87
CA LEU A 176 -1.57 5.42 -8.81
C LEU A 176 -0.75 4.14 -8.60
N GLY A 177 0.20 3.84 -9.49
CA GLY A 177 1.05 2.66 -9.41
C GLY A 177 2.50 2.97 -9.02
N TRP A 178 3.32 1.92 -8.97
CA TRP A 178 4.76 2.03 -8.79
C TRP A 178 5.41 3.00 -9.77
N GLY A 179 6.45 3.71 -9.34
CA GLY A 179 7.10 4.79 -10.08
C GLY A 179 6.23 6.04 -10.28
N GLY A 180 5.01 6.07 -9.75
CA GLY A 180 4.14 7.24 -9.80
C GLY A 180 3.34 7.34 -11.10
N GLN A 181 3.04 6.20 -11.74
CA GLN A 181 2.22 6.16 -12.94
C GLN A 181 0.74 6.29 -12.61
N ILE A 182 0.02 7.15 -13.33
CA ILE A 182 -1.45 7.21 -13.27
C ILE A 182 -2.04 6.23 -14.28
N LEU A 183 -3.08 5.51 -13.87
CA LEU A 183 -3.89 4.65 -14.70
C LEU A 183 -5.34 5.09 -14.63
N LYS A 184 -6.07 4.98 -15.74
CA LYS A 184 -7.50 5.27 -15.82
C LYS A 184 -8.27 4.02 -16.24
N LYS A 185 -9.31 3.66 -15.49
CA LYS A 185 -10.19 2.55 -15.85
C LYS A 185 -11.17 3.01 -16.93
N ASN A 186 -11.15 2.36 -18.09
CA ASN A 186 -12.07 2.63 -19.19
C ASN A 186 -13.42 1.90 -19.02
N SER A 187 -14.36 2.14 -19.93
CA SER A 187 -15.71 1.57 -19.90
C SER A 187 -15.73 0.04 -20.02
N SER A 188 -14.72 -0.57 -20.65
CA SER A 188 -14.54 -2.03 -20.71
C SER A 188 -13.86 -2.61 -19.46
N GLY A 189 -13.64 -1.78 -18.43
CA GLY A 189 -13.01 -2.16 -17.18
C GLY A 189 -11.51 -2.47 -17.28
N ILE A 190 -10.84 -2.00 -18.34
CA ILE A 190 -9.38 -2.09 -18.51
C ILE A 190 -8.74 -0.83 -17.92
N PHE A 191 -7.63 -0.99 -17.21
CA PHE A 191 -6.80 0.15 -16.82
C PHE A 191 -5.86 0.54 -17.97
N GLU A 192 -6.06 1.73 -18.50
CA GLU A 192 -5.17 2.37 -19.46
C GLU A 192 -4.02 3.06 -18.72
N MET A 193 -2.80 2.80 -19.15
CA MET A 193 -1.59 3.43 -18.61
C MET A 193 -1.49 4.88 -19.10
N GLY A 194 -1.21 5.81 -18.20
CA GLY A 194 -0.99 7.22 -18.53
C GLY A 194 0.34 7.76 -17.98
N PRO A 195 0.37 9.05 -17.59
CA PRO A 195 1.61 9.76 -17.32
C PRO A 195 2.30 9.26 -16.06
N TRP A 196 3.61 9.49 -16.01
CA TRP A 196 4.43 9.35 -14.81
C TRP A 196 4.41 10.67 -14.04
N SER A 197 3.42 10.83 -13.15
CA SER A 197 3.15 12.08 -12.42
C SER A 197 4.27 12.52 -11.47
N PHE A 198 5.22 11.63 -11.17
CA PHE A 198 6.38 11.89 -10.31
C PHE A 198 7.70 11.97 -11.09
N GLY A 199 7.71 11.71 -12.40
CA GLY A 199 8.95 11.59 -13.18
C GLY A 199 9.92 10.56 -12.60
N ASN A 200 11.23 10.81 -12.69
CA ASN A 200 12.27 9.90 -12.19
C ASN A 200 12.61 10.10 -10.70
N GLN A 201 11.64 10.54 -9.89
CA GLN A 201 11.87 10.80 -8.46
C GLN A 201 12.00 9.54 -7.59
N GLY A 202 11.93 8.33 -8.16
CA GLY A 202 12.04 7.09 -7.38
C GLY A 202 10.82 6.78 -6.52
N HIS A 203 9.64 7.24 -6.91
CA HIS A 203 8.37 6.96 -6.21
C HIS A 203 8.17 5.44 -6.01
N ARG A 204 7.96 5.03 -4.76
CA ARG A 204 7.82 3.63 -4.38
C ARG A 204 6.38 3.29 -4.00
N HIS A 205 6.04 3.51 -2.74
CA HIS A 205 4.73 3.23 -2.17
C HIS A 205 3.97 4.54 -1.97
N ALA A 206 2.64 4.49 -2.07
CA ALA A 206 1.80 5.64 -1.82
C ALA A 206 0.53 5.27 -1.06
N GLY A 207 -0.11 6.28 -0.51
CA GLY A 207 -1.52 6.32 -0.11
C GLY A 207 -2.13 7.59 -0.69
N VAL A 208 -3.39 7.52 -1.14
CA VAL A 208 -4.05 8.61 -1.86
C VAL A 208 -5.39 8.97 -1.22
N LEU A 209 -5.75 10.25 -1.27
CA LEU A 209 -7.03 10.77 -0.79
C LEU A 209 -7.49 11.89 -1.72
N VAL A 210 -8.73 11.81 -2.20
CA VAL A 210 -9.33 12.84 -3.05
C VAL A 210 -10.12 13.81 -2.18
N ARG A 211 -9.85 15.12 -2.32
CA ARG A 211 -10.65 16.20 -1.73
C ARG A 211 -10.87 17.31 -2.76
N GLY A 212 -12.12 17.49 -3.18
CA GLY A 212 -12.43 18.37 -4.32
C GLY A 212 -11.67 17.94 -5.58
N ASP A 213 -11.03 18.89 -6.24
CA ASP A 213 -10.17 18.65 -7.41
C ASP A 213 -8.70 18.41 -7.03
N LYS A 214 -8.39 18.06 -5.78
CA LYS A 214 -7.02 17.81 -5.30
C LYS A 214 -6.82 16.35 -4.90
N LEU A 215 -5.77 15.72 -5.42
CA LEU A 215 -5.30 14.43 -4.95
C LEU A 215 -4.20 14.65 -3.93
N HIS A 216 -4.46 14.28 -2.68
CA HIS A 216 -3.46 14.24 -1.62
C HIS A 216 -2.71 12.91 -1.69
N ILE A 217 -1.38 12.96 -1.70
CA ILE A 217 -0.54 11.78 -1.84
C ILE A 217 0.48 11.78 -0.72
N VAL A 218 0.45 10.72 0.10
CA VAL A 218 1.55 10.37 1.00
C VAL A 218 2.36 9.26 0.34
N TRP A 219 3.68 9.38 0.29
CA TRP A 219 4.49 8.45 -0.49
C TRP A 219 5.90 8.28 0.05
N THR A 220 6.63 7.27 -0.44
CA THR A 220 8.04 7.05 -0.10
C THR A 220 8.91 6.93 -1.34
N ARG A 221 10.21 7.16 -1.16
CA ARG A 221 11.17 7.28 -2.26
C ARG A 221 12.32 6.29 -2.11
N ILE A 222 12.53 5.47 -3.15
CA ILE A 222 13.73 4.64 -3.28
C ILE A 222 14.95 5.56 -3.36
N GLY A 223 16.00 5.24 -2.61
CA GLY A 223 17.22 6.04 -2.54
C GLY A 223 17.27 7.05 -1.39
N ASP A 224 16.18 7.25 -0.63
CA ASP A 224 16.23 8.05 0.60
C ASP A 224 17.02 7.33 1.70
N ALA A 225 17.68 8.12 2.57
CA ALA A 225 18.49 7.67 3.70
C ALA A 225 18.26 8.58 4.94
N PRO A 226 17.41 8.19 5.90
CA PRO A 226 16.52 7.04 5.87
C PRO A 226 15.33 7.25 4.92
N GLU A 227 14.69 6.16 4.47
CA GLU A 227 13.39 6.27 3.81
C GLU A 227 12.35 6.78 4.80
N GLN A 228 11.59 7.78 4.38
CA GLN A 228 10.67 8.57 5.20
C GLN A 228 9.37 8.79 4.44
N ILE A 229 8.31 9.22 5.14
CA ILE A 229 7.04 9.53 4.46
C ILE A 229 7.06 10.98 3.97
N LEU A 230 6.85 11.12 2.67
CA LEU A 230 6.72 12.34 1.92
C LEU A 230 5.25 12.65 1.67
N TYR A 231 4.97 13.91 1.36
CA TYR A 231 3.66 14.40 0.97
C TYR A 231 3.78 15.28 -0.28
N SER A 232 2.87 15.05 -1.23
CA SER A 232 2.69 15.85 -2.44
C SER A 232 1.20 15.97 -2.73
N THR A 233 0.85 16.90 -3.63
CA THR A 233 -0.51 17.00 -4.18
C THR A 233 -0.48 16.97 -5.70
N ILE A 234 -1.57 16.55 -6.32
CA ILE A 234 -1.84 16.73 -7.74
C ILE A 234 -3.12 17.57 -7.88
N ASP A 235 -3.06 18.58 -8.74
CA ASP A 235 -4.26 19.30 -9.20
C ASP A 235 -4.94 18.48 -10.31
N MET A 236 -6.12 17.96 -10.00
CA MET A 236 -6.92 17.12 -10.89
C MET A 236 -7.92 17.92 -11.73
N SER A 237 -7.95 19.26 -11.63
CA SER A 237 -8.84 20.10 -12.45
C SER A 237 -8.44 20.09 -13.94
N HIS A 238 -7.16 19.81 -14.22
CA HIS A 238 -6.60 19.64 -15.56
C HIS A 238 -6.87 18.25 -16.15
N PRO A 239 -6.71 18.07 -17.48
CA PRO A 239 -6.71 16.75 -18.10
C PRO A 239 -5.73 15.79 -17.41
N TRP A 240 -6.13 14.54 -17.22
CA TRP A 240 -5.35 13.57 -16.43
C TRP A 240 -3.97 13.24 -16.99
N GLN A 241 -3.73 13.52 -18.27
CA GLN A 241 -2.42 13.42 -18.91
C GLN A 241 -1.42 14.49 -18.43
N GLU A 242 -1.91 15.58 -17.83
CA GLU A 242 -1.13 16.72 -17.32
C GLU A 242 -1.01 16.70 -15.79
N TRP A 243 -1.48 15.64 -15.14
CA TRP A 243 -1.39 15.50 -13.69
C TRP A 243 0.06 15.31 -13.26
N HIS A 244 0.59 16.29 -12.52
CA HIS A 244 1.94 16.28 -11.98
C HIS A 244 1.93 16.55 -10.47
N ALA A 245 2.73 15.77 -9.74
CA ALA A 245 2.87 15.94 -8.30
C ALA A 245 3.69 17.19 -7.97
N THR A 246 3.26 17.94 -6.96
CA THR A 246 4.06 19.01 -6.39
C THR A 246 5.34 18.48 -5.76
N ILE A 247 6.29 19.39 -5.51
CA ILE A 247 7.51 19.11 -4.75
C ILE A 247 7.15 18.42 -3.41
N ALA A 248 7.95 17.42 -3.06
CA ALA A 248 7.76 16.61 -1.88
C ALA A 248 8.03 17.39 -0.59
N GLN A 249 7.15 17.26 0.39
CA GLN A 249 7.38 17.69 1.78
C GLN A 249 7.58 16.45 2.66
N VAL A 250 8.62 16.41 3.48
CA VAL A 250 8.73 15.37 4.53
C VAL A 250 7.69 15.62 5.62
N ILE A 251 6.87 14.61 5.92
CA ILE A 251 5.82 14.70 6.96
C ILE A 251 6.01 13.73 8.13
N LEU A 252 6.79 12.66 7.95
CA LEU A 252 7.06 11.69 9.02
C LEU A 252 8.44 11.06 8.83
N LYS A 253 9.26 11.11 9.88
CA LYS A 253 10.58 10.45 9.97
C LYS A 253 10.54 9.36 11.04
N PRO A 254 11.34 8.28 10.91
CA PRO A 254 11.57 7.31 11.99
C PRO A 254 11.92 8.04 13.30
N LYS A 255 11.30 7.60 14.39
CA LYS A 255 11.44 8.16 15.74
C LYS A 255 11.62 7.09 16.80
N PHE A 256 10.89 5.99 16.71
CA PHE A 256 10.88 4.93 17.71
C PHE A 256 11.73 3.72 17.29
N ASP A 257 12.15 2.91 18.26
CA ASP A 257 12.94 1.70 18.03
C ASP A 257 12.24 0.72 17.09
N TRP A 258 10.92 0.56 17.21
CA TRP A 258 10.14 -0.29 16.30
C TRP A 258 10.05 0.26 14.86
N GLU A 259 10.33 1.55 14.67
CA GLU A 259 10.49 2.18 13.35
C GLU A 259 11.93 2.05 12.82
N GLY A 260 12.84 1.46 13.60
CA GLY A 260 14.25 1.31 13.30
C GLY A 260 15.09 2.55 13.59
N ALA A 261 14.60 3.51 14.38
CA ALA A 261 15.29 4.78 14.62
C ALA A 261 16.66 4.63 15.32
N ASN A 262 16.87 3.51 16.03
CA ASN A 262 18.13 3.16 16.69
C ASN A 262 19.13 2.45 15.75
N LEU A 263 18.73 2.10 14.53
CA LEU A 263 19.59 1.45 13.54
C LEU A 263 20.38 2.50 12.73
N PRO A 264 21.54 2.12 12.16
CA PRO A 264 22.28 2.99 11.25
C PRO A 264 21.41 3.44 10.06
N ILE A 265 21.58 4.71 9.67
CA ILE A 265 20.95 5.23 8.45
C ILE A 265 21.60 4.59 7.22
N SER A 266 20.78 4.06 6.31
CA SER A 266 21.22 3.49 5.04
C SER A 266 20.29 3.91 3.91
N THR A 267 20.85 3.97 2.70
CA THR A 267 20.10 4.23 1.48
C THR A 267 19.11 3.10 1.19
N SER A 268 17.83 3.45 1.00
CA SER A 268 16.81 2.49 0.60
C SER A 268 17.02 1.99 -0.83
N SER A 269 16.67 0.73 -1.07
CA SER A 269 16.85 0.06 -2.36
C SER A 269 15.67 -0.87 -2.68
N ILE A 270 15.55 -1.26 -3.96
CA ILE A 270 14.48 -2.14 -4.45
C ILE A 270 14.59 -3.54 -3.83
N GLY A 271 13.45 -4.15 -3.51
CA GLY A 271 13.34 -5.49 -2.94
C GLY A 271 12.82 -5.48 -1.50
N GLY A 272 12.62 -6.68 -0.98
CA GLY A 272 12.12 -6.91 0.38
C GLY A 272 13.22 -7.01 1.41
N LEU A 273 12.81 -6.93 2.67
CA LEU A 273 13.72 -7.02 3.80
C LEU A 273 13.36 -8.19 4.71
N ALA A 274 14.40 -8.89 5.13
CA ALA A 274 14.33 -9.91 6.16
C ALA A 274 14.73 -9.38 7.56
N LYS A 275 15.27 -8.16 7.62
CA LYS A 275 15.74 -7.52 8.85
C LYS A 275 15.21 -6.09 8.93
N GLN A 276 15.08 -5.62 10.16
CA GLN A 276 14.66 -4.26 10.45
C GLN A 276 15.65 -3.23 9.85
N GLU A 277 15.13 -2.12 9.36
CA GLU A 277 15.91 -0.97 8.85
C GLU A 277 15.44 0.35 9.48
N HIS A 278 16.31 1.36 9.49
CA HIS A 278 15.94 2.75 9.81
C HIS A 278 15.09 3.33 8.68
N ALA A 279 13.80 2.95 8.58
CA ALA A 279 12.96 3.30 7.44
C ALA A 279 11.44 3.24 7.73
N LEU A 280 10.68 4.18 7.14
CA LEU A 280 9.21 4.13 7.03
C LEU A 280 8.80 3.82 5.60
N ARG A 281 7.77 2.99 5.41
CA ARG A 281 7.26 2.55 4.09
C ARG A 281 5.73 2.42 4.07
N ASP A 282 5.21 2.03 2.91
CA ASP A 282 3.82 1.62 2.65
C ASP A 282 2.73 2.45 3.33
N PRO A 283 2.70 3.78 3.13
CA PRO A 283 1.62 4.58 3.70
C PRO A 283 0.29 4.22 3.02
N PHE A 284 -0.80 4.28 3.79
CA PHE A 284 -2.18 4.13 3.30
C PHE A 284 -3.06 5.14 4.03
N LEU A 285 -3.91 5.85 3.29
CA LEU A 285 -4.81 6.87 3.83
C LEU A 285 -6.20 6.29 4.11
N PHE A 286 -6.73 6.59 5.30
CA PHE A 286 -8.07 6.22 5.72
C PHE A 286 -8.78 7.46 6.29
N GLU A 287 -9.97 7.78 5.79
CA GLU A 287 -10.74 8.93 6.24
C GLU A 287 -12.02 8.46 6.95
N GLN A 288 -12.29 9.03 8.13
CA GLN A 288 -13.51 8.78 8.89
C GLN A 288 -13.97 10.09 9.55
N ASN A 289 -15.22 10.49 9.30
CA ASN A 289 -15.82 11.71 9.86
C ASN A 289 -14.91 12.95 9.69
N ASP A 290 -14.43 13.18 8.46
CA ASP A 290 -13.50 14.26 8.06
C ASP A 290 -12.10 14.21 8.71
N VAL A 291 -11.84 13.21 9.55
CA VAL A 291 -10.51 12.96 10.15
C VAL A 291 -9.75 12.00 9.25
N VAL A 292 -8.56 12.43 8.83
CA VAL A 292 -7.64 11.62 8.03
C VAL A 292 -6.66 10.91 8.95
N TYR A 293 -6.57 9.60 8.78
CA TYR A 293 -5.57 8.74 9.38
C TYR A 293 -4.64 8.21 8.30
N MET A 294 -3.41 7.88 8.70
CA MET A 294 -2.50 7.12 7.87
C MET A 294 -1.96 5.94 8.67
N VAL A 295 -2.11 4.75 8.11
CA VAL A 295 -1.32 3.58 8.53
C VAL A 295 -0.08 3.49 7.65
N TYR A 296 1.03 3.03 8.21
CA TYR A 296 2.33 2.97 7.53
C TYR A 296 3.17 1.85 8.12
N THR A 297 4.17 1.38 7.38
CA THR A 297 5.09 0.35 7.87
C THR A 297 6.33 0.98 8.50
N GLY A 298 6.69 0.50 9.68
CA GLY A 298 7.90 0.89 10.40
C GLY A 298 8.99 -0.16 10.28
N GLY A 299 10.24 0.26 10.53
CA GLY A 299 11.38 -0.65 10.60
C GLY A 299 11.66 -1.35 9.27
N GLY A 300 11.29 -0.73 8.14
CA GLY A 300 11.42 -1.32 6.81
C GLY A 300 10.60 -2.60 6.60
N GLU A 301 9.30 -2.62 6.93
CA GLU A 301 8.39 -3.79 6.80
C GLU A 301 8.39 -4.78 7.99
N THR A 302 8.62 -4.30 9.22
CA THR A 302 8.57 -5.15 10.43
C THR A 302 7.41 -4.83 11.37
N SER A 303 6.74 -3.70 11.15
CA SER A 303 5.65 -3.22 12.01
C SER A 303 4.69 -2.34 11.22
N ILE A 304 3.47 -2.14 11.74
CA ILE A 304 2.52 -1.14 11.25
C ILE A 304 2.24 -0.14 12.37
N GLY A 305 2.39 1.15 12.06
CA GLY A 305 2.00 2.27 12.90
C GLY A 305 0.76 2.99 12.38
N ILE A 306 0.21 3.89 13.20
CA ILE A 306 -0.89 4.78 12.81
C ILE A 306 -0.64 6.22 13.26
N VAL A 307 -0.96 7.18 12.39
CA VAL A 307 -0.97 8.60 12.68
C VAL A 307 -2.32 9.22 12.34
N LYS A 308 -2.64 10.34 12.99
CA LYS A 308 -3.58 11.34 12.46
C LYS A 308 -2.83 12.28 11.52
N LEU A 309 -3.40 12.56 10.36
CA LEU A 309 -2.89 13.54 9.41
C LEU A 309 -3.70 14.83 9.47
N PHE A 310 -2.97 15.94 9.45
CA PHE A 310 -3.52 17.29 9.31
C PHE A 310 -3.10 17.82 7.95
N LEU A 311 -4.07 17.93 7.04
CA LEU A 311 -3.87 18.44 5.70
C LEU A 311 -4.42 19.87 5.66
N LYS A 312 -3.57 20.86 5.34
CA LYS A 312 -4.07 22.20 5.02
C LYS A 312 -4.80 22.09 3.67
N ILE A 313 -6.09 22.40 3.67
CA ILE A 313 -6.97 22.33 2.49
C ILE A 313 -6.70 23.53 1.60
#